data_AF-A0A8T5U4A6-F1
#
_entry.id   AF-A0A8T5U4A6-F1
#
_cell.length_a   1.000
_cell.length_b   1.000
_cell.length_c   1.000
_cell.angle_alpha   90.00
_cell.angle_beta   90.00
_cell.angle_gamma   90.00
#
_symmetry.space_group_name_H-M   'P 1'
#
loop_
_entity.id
_entity.type
_entity.pdbx_description
1 polymer ?
#
loop_
_entity_poly.entity_id
_entity_poly.type
_entity_poly.pdbx_seq_one_letter_code
_entity_poly.pdbx_strand_id
1 'polypeptide(L)'
;MTFYEFSVITNTGFPYYNLILNTPPSGVNLTLRFFDFTRRNLEPLTKLDPVSSFELNAGLVSALFEFARNIDKKIEILEFKSSKKIPDSSDDNKYKGDVLITTQTEPYLLQKSVKAKIKIIYNLVIADKIPLDAALELLQNEEDKIIEILTDKEARNRVETQKKKINSIANDFLKEMSSYGLKGICITSFDLSPLMSFGVLYSLADIDAILRNIRVFPNISTLEWIYRQSYFSNEQLWVYIIKSGVGPTINGLFEPYFYLLFADPQSYLGEFPGKLASKFDQILG
;
A
#
# COMPACT_ATOMS: atom_id res chain seq x y z
N MET A 1 11.10 -2.40 -1.15
CA MET A 1 10.40 -1.09 -1.06
C MET A 1 9.28 -1.14 -2.07
N THR A 2 8.05 -0.79 -1.65
CA THR A 2 6.81 -1.14 -2.36
C THR A 2 6.15 0.03 -3.11
N PHE A 3 6.71 1.23 -2.92
CA PHE A 3 6.41 2.46 -3.65
C PHE A 3 7.57 2.78 -4.58
N TYR A 4 7.25 3.19 -5.81
CA TYR A 4 8.23 3.43 -6.88
C TYR A 4 8.30 4.89 -7.31
N GLU A 5 7.16 5.57 -7.29
CA GLU A 5 7.04 6.96 -7.69
C GLU A 5 5.96 7.63 -6.86
N PHE A 6 6.15 8.91 -6.57
CA PHE A 6 5.18 9.78 -5.93
C PHE A 6 5.15 11.11 -6.69
N SER A 7 3.97 11.57 -7.10
CA SER A 7 3.83 12.83 -7.83
C SER A 7 2.68 13.65 -7.29
N VAL A 8 2.83 14.97 -7.36
CA VAL A 8 1.81 15.95 -7.00
C VAL A 8 1.56 16.80 -8.22
N ILE A 9 0.30 16.84 -8.64
CA ILE A 9 -0.17 17.51 -9.84
C ILE A 9 -1.39 18.36 -9.46
N THR A 10 -1.61 19.48 -10.11
CA THR A 10 -2.89 20.18 -10.00
C THR A 10 -3.98 19.40 -10.75
N ASN A 11 -5.25 19.64 -10.43
CA ASN A 11 -6.37 19.06 -11.21
C ASN A 11 -6.41 19.55 -12.68
N THR A 12 -5.71 20.66 -13.00
CA THR A 12 -5.53 21.17 -14.37
C THR A 12 -4.40 20.49 -15.13
N GLY A 13 -3.67 19.57 -14.50
CA GLY A 13 -2.58 18.81 -15.11
C GLY A 13 -1.20 19.48 -15.02
N PHE A 14 -1.04 20.55 -14.23
CA PHE A 14 0.27 21.16 -13.99
C PHE A 14 1.10 20.26 -13.05
N PRO A 15 2.27 19.75 -13.50
CA PRO A 15 3.13 18.92 -12.66
C PRO A 15 3.86 19.80 -11.64
N TYR A 16 3.50 19.67 -10.37
CA TYR A 16 4.11 20.46 -9.30
C TYR A 16 5.38 19.79 -8.75
N TYR A 17 5.33 18.47 -8.52
CA TYR A 17 6.47 17.75 -7.97
C TYR A 17 6.46 16.26 -8.37
N ASN A 18 7.64 15.68 -8.54
CA ASN A 18 7.82 14.25 -8.76
C ASN A 18 9.01 13.72 -7.96
N LEU A 19 8.82 12.59 -7.29
CA LEU A 19 9.83 11.88 -6.52
C LEU A 19 9.93 10.43 -7.01
N ILE A 20 11.10 10.10 -7.53
CA ILE A 20 11.45 8.72 -7.91
C ILE A 20 12.05 8.04 -6.67
N LEU A 21 11.38 7.00 -6.21
CA LEU A 21 11.67 6.34 -4.95
C LEU A 21 12.52 5.07 -5.14
N ASN A 22 12.19 4.29 -6.16
CA ASN A 22 12.91 3.05 -6.50
C ASN A 22 12.60 2.65 -7.95
N THR A 23 13.45 1.81 -8.54
CA THR A 23 13.24 1.29 -9.89
C THR A 23 12.13 0.21 -9.88
N PRO A 24 11.10 0.36 -10.72
CA PRO A 24 10.08 -0.67 -10.92
C PRO A 24 10.69 -2.03 -11.34
N PRO A 25 10.23 -3.17 -10.79
CA PRO A 25 10.65 -4.48 -11.26
C PRO A 25 10.09 -4.78 -12.66
N SER A 26 10.92 -5.40 -13.50
CA SER A 26 10.53 -5.80 -14.86
C SER A 26 9.50 -6.92 -14.86
N GLY A 27 8.54 -6.86 -15.79
CA GLY A 27 7.55 -7.93 -16.01
C GLY A 27 6.47 -8.05 -14.92
N VAL A 28 6.30 -7.01 -14.10
CA VAL A 28 5.30 -6.99 -13.01
C VAL A 28 4.22 -5.96 -13.31
N ASN A 29 2.96 -6.35 -13.12
CA ASN A 29 1.83 -5.43 -13.18
C ASN A 29 1.80 -4.57 -11.92
N LEU A 30 2.17 -3.30 -12.06
CA LEU A 30 2.15 -2.31 -10.99
C LEU A 30 0.84 -1.51 -11.01
N THR A 31 0.49 -0.94 -9.86
CA THR A 31 -0.72 -0.12 -9.72
C THR A 31 -0.34 1.35 -9.70
N LEU A 32 -0.88 2.12 -10.64
CA LEU A 32 -0.91 3.58 -10.55
C LEU A 32 -2.15 3.99 -9.78
N ARG A 33 -1.96 4.61 -8.62
CA ARG A 33 -3.03 5.04 -7.71
C ARG A 33 -3.19 6.55 -7.79
N PHE A 34 -4.44 6.99 -7.80
CA PHE A 34 -4.83 8.39 -7.84
C PHE A 34 -5.55 8.76 -6.55
N PHE A 35 -5.18 9.89 -5.96
CA PHE A 35 -5.76 10.43 -4.74
C PHE A 35 -6.15 11.89 -4.98
N ASP A 36 -7.45 12.09 -5.11
CA ASP A 36 -8.05 13.40 -5.35
C ASP A 36 -8.30 14.13 -4.03
N PHE A 37 -7.64 15.28 -3.87
CA PHE A 37 -7.79 16.22 -2.77
C PHE A 37 -8.36 17.56 -3.26
N THR A 38 -9.15 17.54 -4.32
CA THR A 38 -9.85 18.71 -4.86
C THR A 38 -10.97 19.14 -3.93
N ARG A 39 -11.08 20.44 -3.68
CA ARG A 39 -12.24 21.03 -2.99
C ARG A 39 -13.47 20.84 -3.87
N ARG A 40 -14.38 19.95 -3.46
CA ARG A 40 -15.62 19.73 -4.21
C ARG A 40 -16.53 20.95 -4.09
N ASN A 41 -16.78 21.62 -5.22
CA ASN A 41 -17.98 22.44 -5.34
C ASN A 41 -19.17 21.49 -5.50
N LEU A 42 -20.17 21.62 -4.64
CA LEU A 42 -21.41 20.82 -4.63
C LEU A 42 -22.32 21.15 -5.83
N GLU A 43 -21.76 21.45 -6.99
CA GLU A 43 -22.58 21.56 -8.19
C GLU A 43 -23.03 20.16 -8.61
N PRO A 44 -24.34 19.95 -8.83
CA PRO A 44 -24.83 18.66 -9.27
C PRO A 44 -24.18 18.35 -10.62
N LEU A 45 -23.48 17.21 -10.70
CA LEU A 45 -23.03 16.63 -11.97
C LEU A 45 -24.23 16.60 -12.93
N THR A 46 -24.19 17.50 -13.91
CA THR A 46 -25.20 17.56 -14.96
C THR A 46 -25.23 16.18 -15.63
N LYS A 47 -26.42 15.57 -15.74
CA LYS A 47 -26.54 14.34 -16.51
C LYS A 47 -26.17 14.65 -17.94
N LEU A 48 -24.99 14.19 -18.36
CA LEU A 48 -24.56 14.23 -19.75
C LEU A 48 -25.55 13.43 -20.58
N ASP A 49 -25.90 13.95 -21.76
CA ASP A 49 -26.66 13.19 -22.74
C ASP A 49 -25.82 12.01 -23.28
N PRO A 50 -26.45 10.99 -23.87
CA PRO A 50 -25.74 9.80 -24.34
C PRO A 50 -24.65 10.08 -25.38
N VAL A 51 -24.81 11.10 -26.22
CA VAL A 51 -23.83 11.46 -27.26
C VAL A 51 -22.59 12.07 -26.61
N SER A 52 -22.78 13.08 -25.74
CA SER A 52 -21.68 13.68 -24.98
C SER A 52 -20.93 12.65 -24.13
N SER A 53 -21.63 11.71 -23.51
CA SER A 53 -21.02 10.61 -22.74
C SER A 53 -20.18 9.68 -23.61
N PHE A 54 -20.67 9.33 -24.81
CA PHE A 54 -19.92 8.53 -25.76
C PHE A 54 -18.65 9.25 -26.26
N GLU A 55 -18.78 10.52 -26.66
CA GLU A 55 -17.66 11.33 -27.15
C GLU A 55 -16.56 11.50 -26.09
N LEU A 56 -16.93 11.77 -24.83
CA LEU A 56 -15.98 11.86 -23.73
C LEU A 56 -15.27 10.53 -23.45
N ASN A 57 -15.99 9.41 -23.49
CA ASN A 57 -15.38 8.10 -23.32
C ASN A 57 -14.42 7.77 -24.47
N ALA A 58 -14.80 8.07 -25.72
CA ALA A 58 -13.95 7.86 -26.89
C ALA A 58 -12.68 8.74 -26.84
N GLY A 59 -12.83 10.00 -26.44
CA GLY A 59 -11.73 10.93 -26.21
C GLY A 59 -10.76 10.42 -25.14
N LEU A 60 -11.27 9.98 -23.99
CA LEU A 60 -10.47 9.40 -22.91
C LEU A 60 -9.70 8.16 -23.37
N VAL A 61 -10.37 7.20 -24.00
CA VAL A 61 -9.73 5.95 -24.48
C VAL A 61 -8.65 6.26 -25.50
N SER A 62 -8.92 7.16 -26.45
CA SER A 62 -7.95 7.55 -27.49
C SER A 62 -6.74 8.25 -26.88
N ALA A 63 -6.97 9.18 -25.95
CA ALA A 63 -5.90 9.89 -25.26
C ALA A 63 -5.02 8.94 -24.43
N LEU A 64 -5.63 8.01 -23.68
CA LEU A 64 -4.91 7.02 -22.89
C LEU A 64 -4.11 6.05 -23.76
N PHE A 65 -4.66 5.62 -24.89
CA PHE A 65 -3.97 4.74 -25.83
C PHE A 65 -2.73 5.43 -26.44
N GLU A 66 -2.91 6.66 -26.92
CA GLU A 66 -1.80 7.47 -27.46
C GLU A 66 -0.75 7.78 -26.38
N PHE A 67 -1.18 8.14 -25.17
CA PHE A 67 -0.29 8.36 -24.04
C PHE A 67 0.55 7.10 -23.73
N ALA A 68 -0.11 5.94 -23.57
CA ALA A 68 0.54 4.67 -23.28
C ALA A 68 1.59 4.30 -24.33
N ARG A 69 1.28 4.50 -25.62
CA ARG A 69 2.20 4.29 -26.74
C ARG A 69 3.44 5.20 -26.65
N ASN A 70 3.26 6.46 -26.27
CA ASN A 70 4.36 7.42 -26.19
C ASN A 70 5.31 7.21 -24.99
N ILE A 71 4.86 6.50 -23.94
CA ILE A 71 5.68 6.20 -22.76
C ILE A 71 6.13 4.74 -22.68
N ASP A 72 5.96 3.98 -23.77
CA ASP A 72 6.26 2.55 -23.86
C ASP A 72 5.64 1.72 -22.71
N LYS A 73 4.40 2.08 -22.33
CA LYS A 73 3.61 1.31 -21.35
C LYS A 73 2.39 0.72 -22.03
N LYS A 74 1.96 -0.44 -21.56
CA LYS A 74 0.71 -1.09 -22.00
C LYS A 74 -0.36 -0.95 -20.93
N ILE A 75 -1.45 -0.27 -21.23
CA ILE A 75 -2.64 -0.24 -20.37
C ILE A 75 -3.47 -1.49 -20.66
N GLU A 76 -3.51 -2.43 -19.73
CA GLU A 76 -4.31 -3.67 -19.89
C GLU A 76 -5.72 -3.53 -19.31
N ILE A 77 -5.86 -2.83 -18.19
CA ILE A 77 -7.12 -2.68 -17.46
C ILE A 77 -7.22 -1.24 -16.93
N LEU A 78 -8.37 -0.60 -17.18
CA LEU A 78 -8.77 0.65 -16.56
C LEU A 78 -10.08 0.41 -15.79
N GLU A 79 -10.03 0.53 -14.45
CA GLU A 79 -11.18 0.26 -13.59
C GLU A 79 -11.80 1.56 -13.09
N PHE A 80 -13.12 1.73 -13.32
CA PHE A 80 -13.88 2.87 -12.83
C PHE A 80 -14.79 2.46 -11.68
N LYS A 81 -14.88 3.31 -10.64
CA LYS A 81 -15.92 3.21 -9.62
C LYS A 81 -16.99 4.26 -9.88
N SER A 82 -18.21 3.81 -10.17
CA SER A 82 -19.36 4.70 -10.23
C SER A 82 -19.62 5.28 -8.84
N SER A 83 -19.56 6.61 -8.71
CA SER A 83 -19.90 7.34 -7.51
C SER A 83 -21.42 7.35 -7.29
N LYS A 84 -22.00 6.19 -6.94
CA LYS A 84 -23.42 6.07 -6.56
C LYS A 84 -23.71 6.42 -5.10
N LYS A 85 -22.70 6.73 -4.30
CA LYS A 85 -22.88 7.21 -2.92
C LYS A 85 -22.66 8.71 -2.87
N ILE A 86 -23.70 9.42 -2.41
CA ILE A 86 -23.53 10.72 -1.76
C ILE A 86 -22.43 10.50 -0.70
N PRO A 87 -21.33 11.26 -0.71
CA PRO A 87 -20.25 11.04 0.24
C PRO A 87 -20.79 11.19 1.66
N ASP A 88 -20.41 10.27 2.56
CA ASP A 88 -20.60 10.50 4.00
C ASP A 88 -19.95 11.85 4.34
N SER A 89 -20.77 12.75 4.86
CA SER A 89 -20.61 14.20 4.94
C SER A 89 -19.62 14.70 6.00
N SER A 90 -18.48 14.02 6.20
CA SER A 90 -17.53 14.43 7.26
C SER A 90 -16.13 14.85 6.81
N ASP A 91 -15.71 14.57 5.57
CA ASP A 91 -14.33 14.92 5.11
C ASP A 91 -14.25 15.73 3.80
N ASP A 92 -15.27 15.70 2.94
CA ASP A 92 -15.15 16.21 1.56
C ASP A 92 -15.11 17.75 1.42
N ASN A 93 -15.37 18.51 2.50
CA ASN A 93 -15.29 19.99 2.52
C ASN A 93 -13.99 20.53 3.16
N LYS A 94 -13.01 19.66 3.51
CA LYS A 94 -11.81 20.07 4.27
C LYS A 94 -10.57 20.34 3.43
N TYR A 95 -10.53 19.90 2.17
CA TYR A 95 -9.33 20.06 1.37
C TYR A 95 -9.16 21.51 0.91
N LYS A 96 -7.95 22.02 1.09
CA LYS A 96 -7.53 23.33 0.58
C LYS A 96 -7.18 23.11 -0.89
N GLY A 97 -7.95 23.70 -1.82
CA GLY A 97 -7.62 23.74 -3.26
C GLY A 97 -7.68 22.43 -4.04
N ASP A 98 -6.93 22.41 -5.15
CA ASP A 98 -7.14 21.54 -6.31
C ASP A 98 -5.91 20.67 -6.58
N VAL A 99 -5.79 19.56 -5.84
CA VAL A 99 -4.59 18.72 -5.82
C VAL A 99 -4.92 17.26 -6.15
N LEU A 100 -4.16 16.70 -7.08
CA LEU A 100 -4.13 15.29 -7.41
C LEU A 100 -2.75 14.73 -7.02
N ILE A 101 -2.74 13.75 -6.10
CA ILE A 101 -1.53 13.00 -5.76
C ILE A 101 -1.59 11.64 -6.43
N THR A 102 -0.50 11.25 -7.10
CA THR A 102 -0.37 9.95 -7.74
C THR A 102 0.80 9.16 -7.15
N THR A 103 0.67 7.84 -7.09
CA THR A 103 1.81 6.98 -6.77
C THR A 103 1.75 5.64 -7.49
N GLN A 104 2.91 5.15 -7.89
CA GLN A 104 3.08 3.82 -8.45
C GLN A 104 3.52 2.84 -7.34
N THR A 105 2.77 1.75 -7.16
CA THR A 105 3.00 0.79 -6.08
C THR A 105 2.88 -0.67 -6.52
N GLU A 106 3.32 -1.58 -5.65
CA GLU A 106 2.91 -2.98 -5.69
C GLU A 106 1.37 -3.14 -5.70
N PRO A 107 0.83 -4.16 -6.39
CA PRO A 107 -0.61 -4.33 -6.55
C PRO A 107 -1.30 -4.85 -5.29
N TYR A 108 -0.56 -5.54 -4.42
CA TYR A 108 -1.11 -6.17 -3.21
C TYR A 108 -1.32 -5.18 -2.05
N LEU A 109 -0.78 -3.96 -2.13
CA LEU A 109 -0.93 -2.98 -1.04
C LEU A 109 -2.40 -2.61 -0.81
N LEU A 110 -2.76 -2.49 0.45
CA LEU A 110 -4.12 -2.17 0.88
C LEU A 110 -4.49 -0.72 0.49
N GLN A 111 -5.45 -0.55 -0.41
CA GLN A 111 -5.87 0.79 -0.89
C GLN A 111 -6.25 1.74 0.26
N LYS A 112 -6.90 1.23 1.32
CA LYS A 112 -7.26 2.04 2.49
C LYS A 112 -6.03 2.56 3.24
N SER A 113 -5.03 1.70 3.43
CA SER A 113 -3.78 2.04 4.13
C SER A 113 -2.95 3.02 3.31
N VAL A 114 -2.77 2.76 2.00
CA VAL A 114 -2.07 3.68 1.09
C VAL A 114 -2.77 5.04 1.06
N LYS A 115 -4.11 5.09 0.96
CA LYS A 115 -4.86 6.35 1.03
C LYS A 115 -4.60 7.12 2.33
N ALA A 116 -4.50 6.42 3.46
CA ALA A 116 -4.22 7.04 4.75
C ALA A 116 -2.82 7.67 4.78
N LYS A 117 -1.78 6.98 4.28
CA LYS A 117 -0.43 7.57 4.12
C LYS A 117 -0.44 8.84 3.28
N ILE A 118 -1.07 8.76 2.12
CA ILE A 118 -1.13 9.89 1.18
C ILE A 118 -1.90 11.06 1.80
N LYS A 119 -2.94 10.81 2.60
CA LYS A 119 -3.66 11.85 3.35
C LYS A 119 -2.77 12.53 4.40
N ILE A 120 -1.89 11.79 5.09
CA ILE A 120 -0.91 12.37 6.02
C ILE A 120 0.05 13.27 5.26
N ILE A 121 0.61 12.81 4.13
CA ILE A 121 1.51 13.61 3.29
C ILE A 121 0.81 14.89 2.82
N TYR A 122 -0.42 14.78 2.31
CA TYR A 122 -1.21 15.94 1.92
C TYR A 122 -1.33 16.94 3.07
N ASN A 123 -1.78 16.49 4.24
CA ASN A 123 -2.02 17.37 5.39
C ASN A 123 -0.74 18.04 5.92
N LEU A 124 0.38 17.31 5.95
CA LEU A 124 1.63 17.80 6.56
C LEU A 124 2.51 18.63 5.63
N VAL A 125 2.45 18.35 4.33
CA VAL A 125 3.45 18.85 3.38
C VAL A 125 2.82 19.68 2.27
N ILE A 126 1.66 19.24 1.75
CA ILE A 126 1.08 19.84 0.54
C ILE A 126 0.05 20.92 0.87
N ALA A 127 -0.80 20.71 1.87
CA ALA A 127 -1.97 21.55 2.14
C ALA A 127 -1.64 23.03 2.37
N ASP A 128 -0.50 23.33 2.99
CA ASP A 128 -0.08 24.71 3.30
C ASP A 128 0.67 25.39 2.15
N LYS A 129 0.95 24.67 1.06
CA LYS A 129 1.58 25.21 -0.16
C LYS A 129 0.56 25.55 -1.24
N ILE A 130 -0.73 25.53 -0.92
CA ILE A 130 -1.80 25.73 -1.89
C ILE A 130 -2.16 27.23 -1.91
N PRO A 131 -2.24 27.88 -3.10
CA PRO A 131 -2.16 27.30 -4.44
C PRO A 131 -0.75 26.83 -4.83
N LEU A 132 -0.67 25.68 -5.50
CA LEU A 132 0.60 25.10 -5.94
C LEU A 132 1.21 26.00 -7.04
N ASP A 133 2.23 26.77 -6.67
CA ASP A 133 2.98 27.66 -7.55
C ASP A 133 4.39 27.07 -7.80
N ALA A 134 4.90 27.21 -9.02
CA ALA A 134 6.24 26.77 -9.40
C ALA A 134 7.35 27.41 -8.55
N ALA A 135 7.11 28.59 -7.97
CA ALA A 135 8.05 29.26 -7.09
C ALA A 135 8.17 28.63 -5.69
N LEU A 136 7.18 27.83 -5.26
CA LEU A 136 7.16 27.19 -3.96
C LEU A 136 7.65 25.76 -4.08
N GLU A 137 8.95 25.54 -4.12
CA GLU A 137 9.51 24.19 -4.15
C GLU A 137 9.29 23.43 -2.82
N LEU A 138 9.34 22.10 -2.91
CA LEU A 138 9.42 21.24 -1.73
C LEU A 138 10.83 21.29 -1.16
N LEU A 139 10.94 21.62 0.12
CA LEU A 139 12.21 21.64 0.83
C LEU A 139 12.69 20.20 1.09
N GLN A 140 14.00 20.01 1.22
CA GLN A 140 14.58 18.68 1.46
C GLN A 140 13.99 17.98 2.70
N ASN A 141 13.75 18.73 3.79
CA ASN A 141 13.16 18.18 5.00
C ASN A 141 11.68 17.76 4.82
N GLU A 142 10.98 18.32 3.83
CA GLU A 142 9.62 17.92 3.46
C GLU A 142 9.65 16.66 2.59
N GLU A 143 10.59 16.59 1.65
CA GLU A 143 10.88 15.38 0.87
C GLU A 143 11.24 14.21 1.78
N ASP A 144 12.15 14.42 2.74
CA ASP A 144 12.53 13.41 3.72
C ASP A 144 11.29 12.88 4.45
N LYS A 145 10.39 13.76 4.93
CA LYS A 145 9.13 13.35 5.56
C LYS A 145 8.24 12.51 4.63
N ILE A 146 8.14 12.88 3.35
CA ILE A 146 7.40 12.09 2.36
C ILE A 146 8.00 10.68 2.28
N ILE A 147 9.32 10.57 2.16
CA ILE A 147 10.03 9.29 2.10
C ILE A 147 9.80 8.48 3.37
N GLU A 148 9.89 9.10 4.54
CA GLU A 148 9.70 8.44 5.84
C GLU A 148 8.30 7.82 5.97
N ILE A 149 7.25 8.55 5.55
CA ILE A 149 5.86 8.08 5.57
C ILE A 149 5.68 6.94 4.55
N LEU A 150 6.17 7.09 3.32
CA LEU A 150 6.00 6.08 2.28
C LEU A 150 6.76 4.79 2.59
N THR A 151 7.89 4.87 3.31
CA THR A 151 8.74 3.72 3.65
C THR A 151 8.46 3.07 5.01
N ASP A 152 7.44 3.56 5.74
CA ASP A 152 7.10 3.12 7.09
C ASP A 152 8.30 3.18 8.05
N LYS A 153 9.08 4.27 8.01
CA LYS A 153 10.36 4.36 8.73
C LYS A 153 10.22 4.09 10.23
N GLU A 154 9.18 4.62 10.88
CA GLU A 154 8.95 4.40 12.30
C GLU A 154 8.68 2.93 12.62
N ALA A 155 7.79 2.29 11.85
CA ALA A 155 7.46 0.88 11.98
C ALA A 155 8.72 0.01 11.79
N ARG A 156 9.53 0.33 10.77
CA ARG A 156 10.79 -0.35 10.46
C ARG A 156 11.83 -0.19 11.57
N ASN A 157 12.02 1.02 12.09
CA ASN A 157 12.96 1.30 13.17
C ASN A 157 12.60 0.54 14.45
N ARG A 158 11.30 0.45 14.79
CA ARG A 158 10.83 -0.30 15.96
C ARG A 158 11.13 -1.79 15.84
N VAL A 159 10.87 -2.39 14.67
CA VAL A 159 11.19 -3.79 14.38
C VAL A 159 12.71 -4.02 14.44
N GLU A 160 13.52 -3.16 13.82
CA GLU A 160 14.98 -3.30 13.82
C GLU A 160 15.58 -3.17 15.23
N THR A 161 15.04 -2.26 16.06
CA THR A 161 15.47 -2.08 17.45
C THR A 161 15.26 -3.35 18.29
N GLN A 162 14.18 -4.08 18.05
CA GLN A 162 13.86 -5.32 18.77
C GLN A 162 14.30 -6.60 18.04
N LYS A 163 15.03 -6.47 16.93
CA LYS A 163 15.40 -7.56 16.02
C LYS A 163 15.98 -8.78 16.70
N LYS A 164 16.87 -8.61 17.69
CA LYS A 164 17.48 -9.75 18.40
C LYS A 164 16.44 -10.62 19.10
N LYS A 165 15.47 -9.99 19.79
CA LYS A 165 14.39 -10.71 20.50
C LYS A 165 13.43 -11.36 19.52
N ILE A 166 13.04 -10.62 18.48
CA ILE A 166 12.13 -11.12 17.44
C ILE A 166 12.77 -12.31 16.70
N ASN A 167 14.05 -12.22 16.33
CA ASN A 167 14.80 -13.31 15.70
C ASN A 167 14.80 -14.57 16.57
N SER A 168 15.03 -14.43 17.88
CA SER A 168 15.01 -15.58 18.79
C SER A 168 13.65 -16.28 18.75
N ILE A 169 12.57 -15.52 18.94
CA ILE A 169 11.21 -16.08 18.93
C ILE A 169 10.87 -16.67 17.57
N ALA A 170 11.14 -15.95 16.47
CA ALA A 170 10.86 -16.44 15.12
C ALA A 170 11.58 -17.77 14.84
N ASN A 171 12.85 -17.89 15.24
CA ASN A 171 13.62 -19.11 15.07
C ASN A 171 13.09 -20.28 15.91
N ASP A 172 12.65 -20.02 17.15
CA ASP A 172 12.05 -21.06 17.99
C ASP A 172 10.75 -21.58 17.36
N PHE A 173 9.90 -20.67 16.86
CA PHE A 173 8.67 -21.04 16.16
C PHE A 173 8.94 -21.79 14.85
N LEU A 174 9.91 -21.34 14.06
CA LEU A 174 10.28 -22.01 12.81
C LEU A 174 10.78 -23.42 13.07
N LYS A 175 11.57 -23.64 14.14
CA LYS A 175 12.01 -24.98 14.53
C LYS A 175 10.84 -25.86 14.97
N GLU A 176 10.00 -25.37 15.88
CA GLU A 176 8.85 -26.10 16.42
C GLU A 176 7.85 -26.48 15.32
N MET A 177 7.57 -25.56 14.38
CA MET A 177 6.53 -25.74 13.37
C MET A 177 7.05 -26.24 12.02
N SER A 178 8.35 -26.50 11.89
CA SER A 178 8.96 -27.00 10.65
C SER A 178 8.33 -28.32 10.16
N SER A 179 8.09 -29.26 11.09
CA SER A 179 7.43 -30.54 10.78
C SER A 179 5.96 -30.40 10.39
N TYR A 180 5.34 -29.27 10.73
CA TYR A 180 3.97 -28.93 10.37
C TYR A 180 3.90 -28.07 9.10
N GLY A 181 5.02 -27.93 8.39
CA GLY A 181 5.11 -27.29 7.09
C GLY A 181 5.39 -25.79 7.11
N LEU A 182 5.65 -25.16 8.27
CA LEU A 182 6.03 -23.75 8.32
C LEU A 182 7.44 -23.55 7.70
N LYS A 183 7.53 -22.63 6.73
CA LYS A 183 8.74 -22.33 5.96
C LYS A 183 9.35 -20.97 6.25
N GLY A 184 8.52 -19.99 6.59
CA GLY A 184 8.97 -18.62 6.81
C GLY A 184 7.96 -17.78 7.56
N ILE A 185 8.46 -16.70 8.15
CA ILE A 185 7.66 -15.69 8.85
C ILE A 185 8.06 -14.33 8.27
N CYS A 186 7.12 -13.42 8.09
CA CYS A 186 7.41 -12.03 7.73
C CYS A 186 6.58 -11.07 8.57
N ILE A 187 7.20 -9.98 9.01
CA ILE A 187 6.52 -8.82 9.59
C ILE A 187 6.40 -7.77 8.49
N THR A 188 5.20 -7.25 8.29
CA THR A 188 4.90 -6.18 7.34
C THR A 188 4.28 -4.98 8.06
N SER A 189 4.35 -3.82 7.41
CA SER A 189 3.67 -2.59 7.83
C SER A 189 2.16 -2.68 7.61
N PHE A 190 1.44 -1.64 8.03
CA PHE A 190 -0.01 -1.57 7.95
C PHE A 190 -0.61 -1.53 6.53
N ASP A 191 0.22 -1.31 5.50
CA ASP A 191 -0.18 -1.40 4.10
C ASP A 191 0.27 -2.70 3.41
N LEU A 192 0.84 -3.63 4.20
CA LEU A 192 1.44 -4.91 3.81
C LEU A 192 2.87 -4.83 3.22
N SER A 193 3.53 -3.69 3.31
CA SER A 193 4.92 -3.60 2.85
C SER A 193 5.86 -4.43 3.71
N PRO A 194 6.65 -5.37 3.14
CA PRO A 194 7.56 -6.21 3.92
C PRO A 194 8.61 -5.39 4.68
N LEU A 195 8.74 -5.67 5.98
CA LEU A 195 9.71 -5.01 6.86
C LEU A 195 10.86 -5.94 7.20
N MET A 196 10.57 -7.18 7.60
CA MET A 196 11.57 -8.16 8.03
C MET A 196 11.07 -9.58 7.79
N SER A 197 11.92 -10.45 7.24
CA SER A 197 11.65 -11.87 7.05
C SER A 197 12.52 -12.74 7.95
N PHE A 198 11.98 -13.91 8.31
CA PHE A 198 12.63 -14.93 9.13
C PHE A 198 12.44 -16.30 8.48
N GLY A 199 13.45 -17.15 8.62
CA GLY A 199 13.60 -18.37 7.84
C GLY A 199 14.60 -18.18 6.70
N VAL A 200 15.10 -19.28 6.15
CA VAL A 200 16.17 -19.26 5.13
C VAL A 200 15.63 -19.28 3.70
N LEU A 201 14.31 -19.47 3.54
CA LEU A 201 13.70 -19.75 2.24
C LEU A 201 13.34 -18.51 1.43
N TYR A 202 12.95 -17.41 2.09
CA TYR A 202 12.38 -16.25 1.39
C TYR A 202 13.04 -14.94 1.83
N SER A 203 13.65 -14.25 0.85
CA SER A 203 14.04 -12.85 0.98
C SER A 203 12.83 -11.92 0.92
N LEU A 204 13.02 -10.62 1.19
CA LEU A 204 11.94 -9.64 1.04
C LEU A 204 11.43 -9.53 -0.41
N ALA A 205 12.32 -9.68 -1.40
CA ALA A 205 11.93 -9.66 -2.81
C ALA A 205 11.11 -10.90 -3.20
N ASP A 206 11.43 -12.07 -2.61
CA ASP A 206 10.64 -13.29 -2.79
C ASP A 206 9.25 -13.13 -2.18
N ILE A 207 9.17 -12.48 -1.01
CA ILE A 207 7.89 -12.15 -0.38
C ILE A 207 7.07 -11.22 -1.27
N ASP A 208 7.67 -10.17 -1.84
CA ASP A 208 6.97 -9.32 -2.81
C ASP A 208 6.37 -10.15 -3.96
N ALA A 209 7.14 -11.09 -4.53
CA ALA A 209 6.66 -12.00 -5.57
C ALA A 209 5.50 -12.89 -5.10
N ILE A 210 5.59 -13.44 -3.87
CA ILE A 210 4.52 -14.23 -3.25
C ILE A 210 3.24 -13.40 -3.07
N LEU A 211 3.34 -12.17 -2.56
CA LEU A 211 2.17 -11.35 -2.25
C LEU A 211 1.43 -10.87 -3.51
N ARG A 212 2.14 -10.65 -4.62
CA ARG A 212 1.54 -10.33 -5.93
C ARG A 212 0.53 -11.39 -6.39
N ASN A 213 0.76 -12.66 -6.04
CA ASN A 213 -0.11 -13.77 -6.43
C ASN A 213 -1.40 -13.88 -5.59
N ILE A 214 -1.48 -13.21 -4.43
CA ILE A 214 -2.67 -13.27 -3.55
C ILE A 214 -3.83 -12.41 -4.08
N ARG A 215 -3.55 -11.45 -4.97
CA ARG A 215 -4.48 -10.50 -5.64
C ARG A 215 -5.33 -9.62 -4.71
N VAL A 216 -6.14 -10.20 -3.83
CA VAL A 216 -7.05 -9.47 -2.93
C VAL A 216 -6.88 -9.94 -1.49
N PHE A 217 -6.41 -9.02 -0.65
CA PHE A 217 -6.41 -9.20 0.79
C PHE A 217 -7.78 -8.81 1.35
N PRO A 218 -8.50 -9.72 2.03
CA PRO A 218 -9.76 -9.38 2.67
C PRO A 218 -9.50 -8.48 3.90
N ASN A 219 -10.57 -7.90 4.43
CA ASN A 219 -10.49 -7.24 5.73
C ASN A 219 -10.33 -8.30 6.83
N ILE A 220 -9.39 -8.09 7.75
CA ILE A 220 -9.08 -9.00 8.86
C ILE A 220 -9.29 -8.23 10.16
N SER A 221 -9.99 -8.82 11.12
CA SER A 221 -10.13 -8.22 12.46
C SER A 221 -8.80 -8.32 13.20
N THR A 222 -8.59 -7.43 14.17
CA THR A 222 -7.38 -7.43 14.98
C THR A 222 -7.25 -8.74 15.76
N LEU A 223 -6.04 -9.31 15.81
CA LEU A 223 -5.71 -10.61 16.42
C LEU A 223 -6.41 -11.83 15.81
N GLU A 224 -7.15 -11.64 14.72
CA GLU A 224 -7.66 -12.74 13.90
C GLU A 224 -6.70 -13.06 12.76
N TRP A 225 -6.81 -14.28 12.24
CA TRP A 225 -6.03 -14.72 11.11
C TRP A 225 -6.89 -15.38 10.06
N ILE A 226 -6.40 -15.32 8.83
CA ILE A 226 -6.93 -16.02 7.67
C ILE A 226 -5.78 -16.70 6.95
N TYR A 227 -6.07 -17.53 5.95
CA TYR A 227 -5.06 -18.00 5.01
C TYR A 227 -5.46 -17.71 3.56
N ARG A 228 -4.45 -17.59 2.71
CA ARG A 228 -4.58 -17.46 1.25
C ARG A 228 -3.60 -18.38 0.56
N GLN A 229 -4.01 -18.90 -0.58
CA GLN A 229 -3.12 -19.63 -1.47
C GLN A 229 -2.28 -18.65 -2.28
N SER A 230 -1.00 -18.98 -2.47
CA SER A 230 -0.08 -18.26 -3.32
C SER A 230 0.88 -19.24 -4.01
N TYR A 231 1.81 -18.71 -4.80
CA TYR A 231 2.82 -19.45 -5.54
C TYR A 231 4.19 -18.76 -5.46
N PHE A 232 5.24 -19.58 -5.42
CA PHE A 232 6.63 -19.14 -5.55
C PHE A 232 7.40 -20.20 -6.32
N SER A 233 8.16 -19.82 -7.35
CA SER A 233 8.93 -20.76 -8.19
C SER A 233 8.10 -21.95 -8.71
N ASN A 234 6.84 -21.70 -9.09
CA ASN A 234 5.84 -22.69 -9.51
C ASN A 234 5.39 -23.69 -8.45
N GLU A 235 5.81 -23.53 -7.19
CA GLU A 235 5.32 -24.30 -6.07
C GLU A 235 4.18 -23.56 -5.37
N GLN A 236 3.13 -24.29 -5.03
CA GLN A 236 2.02 -23.76 -4.27
C GLN A 236 2.44 -23.58 -2.80
N LEU A 237 1.99 -22.51 -2.17
CA LEU A 237 2.15 -22.29 -0.73
C LEU A 237 0.88 -21.69 -0.12
N TRP A 238 0.76 -21.80 1.20
CA TRP A 238 -0.25 -21.12 2.00
C TRP A 238 0.38 -19.96 2.76
N VAL A 239 -0.28 -18.81 2.71
CA VAL A 239 0.09 -17.59 3.43
C VAL A 239 -0.96 -17.32 4.48
N TYR A 240 -0.63 -17.59 5.73
CA TYR A 240 -1.42 -17.17 6.88
C TYR A 240 -1.16 -15.69 7.14
N ILE A 241 -2.23 -14.89 7.25
CA ILE A 241 -2.15 -13.44 7.42
C ILE A 241 -2.83 -13.11 8.74
N ILE A 242 -2.07 -12.53 9.66
CA ILE A 242 -2.55 -12.12 10.98
C ILE A 242 -2.43 -10.61 11.09
N LYS A 243 -3.50 -9.95 11.53
CA LYS A 243 -3.47 -8.51 11.81
C LYS A 243 -3.11 -8.27 13.28
N SER A 244 -2.02 -7.57 13.54
CA SER A 244 -1.54 -7.29 14.89
C SER A 244 -2.44 -6.30 15.64
N GLY A 245 -2.46 -6.40 16.97
CA GLY A 245 -3.04 -5.41 17.87
C GLY A 245 -2.11 -4.25 18.22
N VAL A 246 -0.86 -4.29 17.76
CA VAL A 246 0.15 -3.27 18.05
C VAL A 246 0.72 -2.66 16.76
N GLY A 247 1.29 -1.48 16.90
CA GLY A 247 1.79 -0.67 15.79
C GLY A 247 2.21 0.72 16.26
N PRO A 248 3.03 1.45 15.49
CA PRO A 248 3.25 2.86 15.74
C PRO A 248 1.97 3.68 15.50
N THR A 249 1.94 4.89 16.06
CA THR A 249 0.89 5.88 15.78
C THR A 249 1.54 7.10 15.16
N ILE A 250 1.34 7.29 13.86
CA ILE A 250 1.95 8.37 13.08
C ILE A 250 0.88 9.44 12.81
N ASN A 251 1.06 10.65 13.35
CA ASN A 251 0.13 11.77 13.17
C ASN A 251 -1.34 11.41 13.46
N GLY A 252 -1.57 10.63 14.52
CA GLY A 252 -2.90 10.17 14.93
C GLY A 252 -3.46 8.99 14.14
N LEU A 253 -2.76 8.48 13.12
CA LEU A 253 -3.08 7.23 12.45
C LEU A 253 -2.40 6.06 13.17
N PHE A 254 -3.20 5.14 13.69
CA PHE A 254 -2.67 3.87 14.19
C PHE A 254 -2.35 2.92 13.02
N GLU A 255 -1.11 2.45 12.95
CA GLU A 255 -0.58 1.66 11.86
C GLU A 255 -0.25 0.23 12.36
N PRO A 256 -1.23 -0.69 12.42
CA PRO A 256 -0.99 -2.04 12.92
C PRO A 256 -0.05 -2.83 12.00
N TYR A 257 0.81 -3.67 12.57
CA TYR A 257 1.59 -4.63 11.78
C TYR A 257 0.70 -5.74 11.20
N PHE A 258 1.19 -6.41 10.16
CA PHE A 258 0.70 -7.74 9.82
C PHE A 258 1.84 -8.76 9.94
N TYR A 259 1.48 -9.96 10.38
CA TYR A 259 2.37 -11.10 10.44
C TYR A 259 1.94 -12.11 9.39
N LEU A 260 2.88 -12.52 8.55
CA LEU A 260 2.68 -13.47 7.47
C LEU A 260 3.42 -14.75 7.78
N LEU A 261 2.74 -15.89 7.71
CA LEU A 261 3.36 -17.21 7.84
C LEU A 261 3.26 -17.94 6.50
N PHE A 262 4.39 -18.32 5.95
CA PHE A 262 4.49 -19.08 4.71
C PHE A 262 4.62 -20.55 5.06
N ALA A 263 3.71 -21.39 4.58
CA ALA A 263 3.67 -22.81 4.89
C ALA A 263 3.40 -23.67 3.65
N ASP A 264 3.76 -24.95 3.74
CA ASP A 264 3.40 -25.95 2.74
C ASP A 264 1.88 -26.00 2.55
N PRO A 265 1.39 -26.33 1.34
CA PRO A 265 -0.04 -26.55 1.13
C PRO A 265 -0.59 -27.57 2.12
N GLN A 266 -1.82 -27.37 2.59
CA GLN A 266 -2.50 -28.26 3.54
C GLN A 266 -1.88 -28.33 4.94
N SER A 267 -0.85 -27.52 5.24
CA SER A 267 -0.34 -27.35 6.60
C SER A 267 -1.44 -26.83 7.52
N TYR A 268 -1.72 -27.52 8.62
CA TYR A 268 -2.63 -27.03 9.65
C TYR A 268 -1.82 -26.50 10.84
N LEU A 269 -1.80 -25.17 10.99
CA LEU A 269 -1.08 -24.51 12.08
C LEU A 269 -1.93 -24.34 13.35
N GLY A 270 -3.21 -24.75 13.36
CA GLY A 270 -4.10 -24.63 14.52
C GLY A 270 -4.10 -23.23 15.15
N GLU A 271 -3.90 -23.17 16.47
CA GLU A 271 -3.84 -21.92 17.25
C GLU A 271 -2.46 -21.21 17.20
N PHE A 272 -1.47 -21.78 16.51
CA PHE A 272 -0.11 -21.23 16.49
C PHE A 272 0.01 -19.82 15.90
N PRO A 273 -0.72 -19.44 14.83
CA PRO A 273 -0.70 -18.07 14.32
C PRO A 273 -1.01 -17.03 15.42
N GLY A 274 -2.00 -17.31 16.28
CA GLY A 274 -2.35 -16.45 17.41
C GLY A 274 -1.26 -16.41 18.49
N LYS A 275 -0.63 -17.56 18.80
CA LYS A 275 0.48 -17.62 19.77
C LYS A 275 1.70 -16.81 19.33
N LEU A 276 2.07 -16.90 18.04
CA LEU A 276 3.17 -16.10 17.49
C LEU A 276 2.82 -14.61 17.57
N ALA A 277 1.63 -14.24 17.10
CA ALA A 277 1.18 -12.86 17.08
C ALA A 277 1.20 -12.24 18.48
N SER A 278 0.71 -12.96 19.50
CA SER A 278 0.76 -12.49 20.89
C SER A 278 2.18 -12.25 21.39
N LYS A 279 3.14 -13.12 21.05
CA LYS A 279 4.55 -12.95 21.45
C LYS A 279 5.25 -11.80 20.71
N PHE A 280 4.95 -11.61 19.43
CA PHE A 280 5.45 -10.46 18.68
C PHE A 280 4.84 -9.16 19.21
N ASP A 281 3.53 -9.15 19.47
CA ASP A 281 2.83 -8.00 20.05
C ASP A 281 3.38 -7.62 21.44
N GLN A 282 3.80 -8.57 22.26
CA GLN A 282 4.46 -8.28 23.55
C GLN A 282 5.82 -7.57 23.41
N ILE A 283 6.51 -7.77 22.29
CA ILE A 283 7.82 -7.14 22.02
C ILE A 283 7.65 -5.79 21.31
N LEU A 284 6.68 -5.74 20.38
CA LEU A 284 6.42 -4.60 19.52
C LEU A 284 5.37 -3.64 20.09
N GLY A 285 4.69 -4.02 21.17
CA GLY A 285 3.73 -3.20 21.93
C GLY A 285 4.38 -2.05 22.67
#